data_AF-A0A6C0HSZ8-F1
#
_entry.id   AF-A0A6C0HSZ8-F1
#
_cell.length_a   1.000
_cell.length_b   1.000
_cell.length_c   1.000
_cell.angle_alpha   90.00
_cell.angle_beta   90.00
_cell.angle_gamma   90.00
#
_symmetry.space_group_name_H-M   'P 1'
#
loop_
_entity.id
_entity.type
_entity.pdbx_description
1 polymer ?
#
loop_
_entity_poly.entity_id
_entity_poly.type
_entity_poly.pdbx_seq_one_letter_code
_entity_poly.pdbx_strand_id
1 'polypeptide(L)'
;MRIELLIFLAAGLLMANVYTDGKYMKLAFTWKKYYKMAAIAFGALMLYILFKKNPFRAQQILSTTNDYIKYLPLDRNTSNMISPILDFTSKHDFTGVGRSGFNHPIIPMPMQNETASQNRILNSGHKATKRSVSETKKKFVASNQNWKCGECQEQLTAWYEIDHKIRLQNGGSNHVDNLIALCRNCHGKKTAIENL
;
A
#
# COMPACT_ATOMS: atom_id res chain seq x y z
N MET A 1 -10.37 38.62 23.39
CA MET A 1 -8.99 38.70 23.93
C MET A 1 -8.24 39.72 23.10
N ARG A 2 -7.59 40.72 23.73
CA ARG A 2 -6.85 41.76 22.98
C ARG A 2 -5.63 41.12 22.33
N ILE A 3 -5.48 41.29 21.02
CA ILE A 3 -4.40 40.69 20.22
C ILE A 3 -3.02 41.08 20.77
N GLU A 4 -2.92 42.28 21.35
CA GLU A 4 -1.73 42.79 22.06
C GLU A 4 -1.21 41.81 23.13
N LEU A 5 -2.10 41.20 23.92
CA LEU A 5 -1.72 40.25 24.96
C LEU A 5 -1.16 38.95 24.38
N LEU A 6 -1.66 38.50 23.21
CA LEU A 6 -1.13 37.33 22.51
C LEU A 6 0.28 37.60 21.97
N ILE A 7 0.55 38.82 21.50
CA ILE A 7 1.86 39.22 20.99
C ILE A 7 2.90 39.24 22.12
N PHE A 8 2.57 39.86 23.27
CA PHE A 8 3.46 39.85 24.44
C PHE A 8 3.69 38.44 25.00
N LEU A 9 2.66 37.60 25.02
CA LEU A 9 2.78 36.21 25.45
C LEU A 9 3.66 35.40 24.49
N ALA A 10 3.48 35.55 23.18
CA ALA A 10 4.30 34.89 22.18
C ALA A 10 5.77 35.34 22.25
N ALA A 11 6.03 36.65 22.39
CA ALA A 11 7.38 37.20 22.53
C ALA A 11 8.07 36.70 23.82
N GLY A 12 7.35 36.68 24.95
CA GLY A 12 7.86 36.13 26.21
C GLY A 12 8.20 34.64 26.12
N LEU A 13 7.36 33.85 25.44
CA LEU A 13 7.57 32.41 25.26
C LEU A 13 8.77 32.13 24.34
N LEU A 14 8.97 32.95 23.30
CA LEU A 14 10.14 32.88 22.43
C LEU A 14 11.44 33.26 23.17
N MET A 15 11.44 34.34 23.94
CA MET A 15 12.59 34.73 24.77
C MET A 15 12.93 33.67 25.82
N ALA A 16 11.93 33.10 26.50
CA ALA A 16 12.12 32.01 27.46
C ALA A 16 12.67 30.73 26.79
N ASN A 17 12.25 30.44 25.56
CA ASN A 17 12.75 29.31 24.79
C ASN A 17 14.22 29.49 24.38
N VAL A 18 14.63 30.71 24.00
CA VAL A 18 16.03 31.06 23.70
C VAL A 18 16.87 31.00 24.98
N TYR A 19 16.38 31.56 26.09
CA TYR A 19 17.08 31.55 27.39
C TYR A 19 17.33 30.14 27.95
N THR A 20 16.53 29.16 27.56
CA THR A 20 16.62 27.77 28.06
C THR A 20 17.20 26.80 27.04
N ASP A 21 17.84 27.30 25.97
CA ASP A 21 18.43 26.49 24.88
C ASP A 21 17.50 25.42 24.32
N GLY A 22 16.20 25.75 24.28
CA GLY A 22 15.15 24.84 23.82
C GLY A 22 14.98 23.59 24.67
N LYS A 23 15.40 23.58 25.94
CA LYS A 23 15.24 22.43 26.86
C LYS A 23 13.80 21.92 26.91
N TYR A 24 12.82 22.82 26.99
CA TYR A 24 11.40 22.48 27.00
C TYR A 24 10.90 21.96 25.64
N MET A 25 11.39 22.53 24.53
CA MET A 25 11.07 22.05 23.19
C MET A 25 11.63 20.64 22.96
N LYS A 26 12.86 20.37 23.40
CA LYS A 26 13.48 19.04 23.36
C LYS A 26 12.68 18.03 24.19
N LEU A 27 12.26 18.40 25.40
CA LEU A 27 11.42 17.55 26.25
C LEU A 27 10.05 17.23 25.62
N ALA A 28 9.40 18.22 25.01
CA ALA A 28 8.13 18.02 24.30
C ALA A 28 8.30 17.05 23.12
N PHE A 29 9.41 17.14 22.38
CA PHE A 29 9.71 16.21 21.30
C PHE A 29 10.09 14.79 21.77
N THR A 30 10.51 14.59 23.02
CA THR A 30 10.71 13.25 23.59
C THR A 30 9.39 12.47 23.71
N TRP A 31 8.26 13.18 23.86
CA TRP A 31 6.93 12.59 24.08
C TRP A 31 6.17 12.29 22.78
N LYS A 32 6.83 12.39 21.62
CA LYS A 32 6.26 12.11 20.28
C LYS A 32 5.48 10.79 20.22
N LYS A 33 5.95 9.74 20.91
CA LYS A 33 5.27 8.44 20.99
C LYS A 33 3.88 8.56 21.62
N TYR A 34 3.77 9.30 22.72
CA TYR A 34 2.51 9.50 23.45
C TYR A 34 1.54 10.36 22.66
N TYR A 35 2.01 11.40 21.96
CA TYR A 35 1.16 12.19 21.07
C TYR A 35 0.57 11.35 19.94
N LYS A 36 1.36 10.44 19.35
CA LYS A 36 0.85 9.49 18.33
C LYS A 36 -0.20 8.55 18.89
N MET A 37 0.03 7.99 20.08
CA MET A 37 -0.94 7.10 20.74
C MET A 37 -2.23 7.84 21.13
N ALA A 38 -2.11 9.06 21.67
CA ALA A 38 -3.23 9.89 22.04
C ALA A 38 -4.07 10.31 20.83
N ALA A 39 -3.44 10.67 19.71
CA ALA A 39 -4.14 11.01 18.48
C ALA A 39 -4.95 9.83 17.92
N ILE A 40 -4.39 8.62 17.94
CA ILE A 40 -5.10 7.41 17.49
C ILE A 40 -6.29 7.12 18.42
N ALA A 41 -6.09 7.16 19.74
CA ALA A 41 -7.15 6.92 20.71
C ALA A 41 -8.27 7.97 20.61
N PHE A 42 -7.90 9.24 20.46
CA PHE A 42 -8.85 10.34 20.27
C PHE A 42 -9.64 10.18 18.96
N GLY A 43 -8.97 9.85 17.85
CA GLY A 43 -9.64 9.61 16.57
C GLY A 43 -10.63 8.43 16.63
N ALA A 44 -10.24 7.32 17.27
CA ALA A 44 -11.11 6.17 17.46
C ALA A 44 -12.32 6.48 18.35
N LEU A 45 -12.12 7.22 19.45
CA LEU A 45 -13.20 7.67 20.32
C LEU A 45 -14.17 8.62 19.59
N MET A 46 -13.62 9.56 18.81
CA MET A 46 -14.41 10.50 18.01
C MET A 46 -15.29 9.76 17.02
N LEU A 47 -14.73 8.81 16.27
CA LEU A 47 -15.48 7.97 15.33
C LEU A 47 -16.53 7.12 16.05
N TYR A 48 -16.19 6.51 17.18
CA TYR A 48 -17.14 5.72 17.98
C TYR A 48 -18.35 6.56 18.42
N ILE A 49 -18.13 7.77 18.92
CA ILE A 49 -19.21 8.68 19.32
C ILE A 49 -20.04 9.10 18.11
N LEU A 50 -19.40 9.38 16.97
CA LEU A 50 -20.06 9.81 15.74
C LEU A 50 -21.02 8.74 15.21
N PHE A 51 -20.56 7.47 15.12
CA PHE A 51 -21.40 6.36 14.71
C PHE A 51 -22.51 6.04 15.71
N LYS A 52 -22.24 6.15 17.02
CA LYS A 52 -23.23 5.83 18.07
C LYS A 52 -24.32 6.89 18.21
N LYS A 53 -23.98 8.19 18.07
CA LYS A 53 -24.95 9.27 18.27
C LYS A 53 -25.77 9.59 17.02
N ASN A 54 -25.19 9.54 15.81
CA ASN A 54 -25.87 9.99 14.59
C ASN A 54 -25.46 9.18 13.34
N PRO A 55 -26.01 7.97 13.15
CA PRO A 55 -25.65 7.11 12.01
C PRO A 55 -25.99 7.76 10.64
N PHE A 56 -27.06 8.55 10.56
CA PHE A 56 -27.47 9.22 9.33
C PHE A 56 -26.51 10.35 8.91
N ARG A 57 -26.03 11.16 9.86
CA ARG A 57 -25.04 12.22 9.58
C ARG A 57 -23.66 11.65 9.27
N ALA A 58 -23.31 10.49 9.83
CA ALA A 58 -22.08 9.79 9.49
C ALA A 58 -22.02 9.46 8.00
N GLN A 59 -23.12 8.95 7.43
CA GLN A 59 -23.22 8.65 6.01
C GLN A 59 -23.08 9.91 5.14
N GLN A 60 -23.69 11.03 5.54
CA GLN A 60 -23.58 12.30 4.82
C GLN A 60 -22.17 12.91 4.89
N ILE A 61 -21.47 12.78 6.03
CA ILE A 61 -20.08 13.21 6.18
C ILE A 61 -19.17 12.35 5.31
N LEU A 62 -19.39 11.03 5.26
CA LEU A 62 -18.58 10.14 4.42
C LEU A 62 -18.80 10.41 2.92
N SER A 63 -20.04 10.67 2.49
CA SER A 63 -20.31 10.99 1.09
C SER A 63 -19.74 12.35 0.67
N THR A 64 -19.88 13.38 1.51
CA THR A 64 -19.30 14.70 1.24
C THR A 64 -17.76 14.70 1.33
N THR A 65 -17.17 13.89 2.21
CA THR A 65 -15.71 13.79 2.35
C THR A 65 -15.05 13.26 1.07
N ASN A 66 -15.74 12.43 0.28
CA ASN A 66 -15.22 11.96 -1.02
C ASN A 66 -14.98 13.12 -2.00
N ASP A 67 -15.90 14.08 -2.05
CA ASP A 67 -15.79 15.27 -2.91
C ASP A 67 -14.67 16.21 -2.45
N TYR A 68 -14.44 16.32 -1.13
CA TYR A 68 -13.38 17.18 -0.57
C TYR A 68 -11.99 16.56 -0.67
N ILE A 69 -11.85 15.25 -0.46
CA ILE A 69 -10.56 14.54 -0.57
C ILE A 69 -9.99 14.69 -1.99
N LYS A 70 -10.85 14.75 -3.01
CA LYS A 70 -10.44 14.95 -4.42
C LYS A 70 -9.64 16.23 -4.66
N TYR A 71 -9.93 17.30 -3.92
CA TYR A 71 -9.29 18.60 -4.10
C TYR A 71 -8.29 18.94 -3.00
N LEU A 72 -8.03 18.00 -2.07
CA LEU A 72 -7.11 18.22 -0.98
C LEU A 72 -5.66 18.11 -1.49
N PRO A 73 -4.85 19.20 -1.45
CA PRO A 73 -3.46 19.11 -1.82
C PRO A 73 -2.71 18.30 -0.76
N LEU A 74 -2.40 17.04 -1.07
CA LEU A 74 -1.61 16.16 -0.22
C LEU A 74 -0.19 16.05 -0.77
N ASP A 75 0.80 16.34 0.09
CA ASP A 75 2.20 16.14 -0.23
C ASP A 75 2.53 14.63 -0.35
N ARG A 76 3.54 14.28 -1.16
CA ARG A 76 3.96 12.91 -1.49
C ARG A 76 4.30 12.09 -0.25
N ASN A 77 4.89 12.70 0.77
CA ASN A 77 5.25 12.01 2.01
C ASN A 77 4.00 11.63 2.83
N THR A 78 3.02 12.53 2.87
CA THR A 78 1.73 12.32 3.54
C THR A 78 0.88 11.29 2.80
N SER A 79 0.95 11.26 1.46
CA SER A 79 0.24 10.29 0.63
C SER A 79 0.63 8.85 0.96
N ASN A 80 1.92 8.55 1.13
CA ASN A 80 2.38 7.20 1.49
C ASN A 80 1.93 6.74 2.89
N MET A 81 1.70 7.68 3.81
CA MET A 81 1.25 7.36 5.17
C MET A 81 -0.26 7.11 5.24
N ILE A 82 -1.05 7.77 4.39
CA ILE A 82 -2.51 7.72 4.42
C ILE A 82 -3.07 6.85 3.27
N SER A 83 -2.25 6.47 2.30
CA SER A 83 -2.64 5.63 1.14
C SER A 83 -3.37 4.34 1.51
N PRO A 84 -3.05 3.61 2.60
CA PRO A 84 -3.79 2.38 2.94
C PRO A 84 -5.23 2.66 3.36
N ILE A 85 -5.49 3.84 3.93
CA ILE A 85 -6.81 4.27 4.40
C ILE A 85 -7.59 4.89 3.23
N LEU A 86 -6.91 5.67 2.38
CA LEU A 86 -7.48 6.28 1.19
C LEU A 86 -7.91 5.22 0.15
N ASP A 87 -7.10 4.19 -0.07
CA ASP A 87 -7.42 3.08 -0.99
C ASP A 87 -8.65 2.28 -0.51
N PHE A 88 -8.82 2.14 0.82
CA PHE A 88 -9.97 1.48 1.43
C PHE A 88 -11.27 2.27 1.24
N THR A 89 -11.23 3.61 1.37
CA THR A 89 -12.42 4.44 1.14
C THR A 89 -12.80 4.56 -0.33
N SER A 90 -11.84 4.50 -1.27
CA SER A 90 -12.16 4.55 -2.70
C SER A 90 -12.73 3.23 -3.25
N LYS A 91 -12.48 2.10 -2.57
CA LYS A 91 -12.92 0.77 -3.02
C LYS A 91 -14.23 0.29 -2.39
N HIS A 92 -14.68 0.92 -1.31
CA HIS A 92 -15.95 0.60 -0.66
C HIS A 92 -17.02 1.65 -1.00
N ASP A 93 -17.49 1.63 -2.25
CA ASP A 93 -18.84 2.15 -2.55
C ASP A 93 -19.87 1.20 -1.89
N PHE A 94 -20.50 1.66 -0.81
CA PHE A 94 -21.47 0.88 -0.02
C PHE A 94 -22.85 0.79 -0.69
N THR A 95 -23.02 1.26 -1.92
CA THR A 95 -24.29 1.20 -2.65
C THR A 95 -24.33 0.02 -3.61
N GLY A 96 -24.71 -1.14 -3.09
CA GLY A 96 -25.18 -2.25 -3.91
C GLY A 96 -26.57 -1.95 -4.50
N VAL A 97 -26.62 -1.29 -5.65
CA VAL A 97 -27.78 -1.37 -6.58
C VAL A 97 -27.22 -1.36 -8.00
N GLY A 98 -27.38 -2.48 -8.70
CA GLY A 98 -27.06 -2.58 -10.11
C GLY A 98 -27.87 -1.59 -10.92
N ARG A 99 -27.19 -0.69 -11.63
CA ARG A 99 -27.74 -0.07 -12.84
C ARG A 99 -26.63 0.49 -13.71
N SER A 100 -26.60 -0.06 -14.91
CA SER A 100 -25.89 0.39 -16.10
C SER A 100 -26.02 1.90 -16.30
N GLY A 101 -24.90 2.60 -16.46
CA GLY A 101 -24.90 4.03 -16.73
C GLY A 101 -23.51 4.64 -16.58
N PHE A 102 -22.79 4.73 -17.69
CA PHE A 102 -21.51 5.41 -17.81
C PHE A 102 -21.58 6.84 -17.28
N ASN A 103 -20.96 7.11 -16.13
CA ASN A 103 -20.31 8.38 -15.78
C ASN A 103 -19.60 8.27 -14.42
N HIS A 104 -18.46 7.58 -14.40
CA HIS A 104 -17.51 7.72 -13.31
C HIS A 104 -16.33 8.55 -13.83
N PRO A 105 -16.10 9.77 -13.31
CA PRO A 105 -14.93 10.54 -13.71
C PRO A 105 -13.68 9.85 -13.17
N ILE A 106 -12.81 9.46 -14.09
CA ILE A 106 -11.51 8.84 -13.86
C ILE A 106 -10.68 9.82 -13.00
N ILE A 107 -10.51 9.52 -11.72
CA ILE A 107 -9.51 10.20 -10.89
C ILE A 107 -8.16 9.75 -11.43
N PRO A 108 -7.26 10.65 -11.86
CA PRO A 108 -5.91 10.26 -12.24
C PRO A 108 -5.20 9.82 -10.95
N MET A 109 -5.28 8.53 -10.67
CA MET A 109 -4.37 7.88 -9.73
C MET A 109 -2.95 8.27 -10.16
N PRO A 110 -2.12 8.82 -9.26
CA PRO A 110 -0.72 8.99 -9.59
C PRO A 110 -0.21 7.61 -10.00
N MET A 111 0.49 7.58 -11.13
CA MET A 111 1.14 6.42 -11.76
C MET A 111 2.26 5.85 -10.86
N GLN A 112 1.94 5.57 -9.60
CA GLN A 112 2.80 5.01 -8.56
C GLN A 112 2.32 3.62 -8.14
N ASN A 113 1.07 3.25 -8.44
CA ASN A 113 0.52 1.94 -8.08
C ASN A 113 1.16 0.77 -8.86
N GLU A 114 1.69 1.03 -10.06
CA GLU A 114 2.52 0.03 -10.75
C GLU A 114 3.82 -0.22 -9.99
N THR A 115 4.50 0.84 -9.55
CA THR A 115 5.78 0.70 -8.84
C THR A 115 5.63 0.04 -7.47
N ALA A 116 4.60 0.36 -6.69
CA ALA A 116 4.40 -0.24 -5.38
C ALA A 116 4.04 -1.73 -5.44
N SER A 117 3.22 -2.13 -6.42
CA SER A 117 2.87 -3.54 -6.64
C SER A 117 4.02 -4.35 -7.21
N GLN A 118 4.77 -3.80 -8.17
CA GLN A 118 6.01 -4.40 -8.68
C GLN A 118 7.06 -4.54 -7.58
N ASN A 119 7.30 -3.50 -6.78
CA ASN A 119 8.25 -3.55 -5.66
C ASN A 119 7.86 -4.62 -4.63
N ARG A 120 6.57 -4.85 -4.39
CA ARG A 120 6.13 -5.95 -3.51
C ARG A 120 6.45 -7.32 -4.12
N ILE A 121 6.26 -7.50 -5.42
CA ILE A 121 6.55 -8.78 -6.09
C ILE A 121 8.05 -9.06 -6.09
N LEU A 122 8.87 -8.04 -6.40
CA LEU A 122 10.33 -8.12 -6.38
C LEU A 122 10.84 -8.46 -4.97
N ASN A 123 10.43 -7.73 -3.94
CA ASN A 123 10.90 -7.97 -2.57
C ASN A 123 10.24 -9.17 -1.85
N SER A 124 9.52 -10.04 -2.57
CA SER A 124 8.81 -11.20 -2.00
C SER A 124 9.49 -12.53 -2.33
N GLY A 125 9.30 -13.54 -1.47
CA GLY A 125 9.69 -14.92 -1.77
C GLY A 125 11.10 -15.33 -1.34
N HIS A 126 11.77 -14.52 -0.51
CA HIS A 126 13.09 -14.83 0.05
C HIS A 126 13.11 -16.01 1.03
N LYS A 127 11.95 -16.47 1.52
CA LYS A 127 11.84 -17.66 2.40
C LYS A 127 11.19 -18.83 1.65
N ALA A 128 11.78 -20.02 1.75
CA ALA A 128 11.33 -21.25 1.10
C ALA A 128 10.19 -21.97 1.84
N THR A 129 9.11 -21.27 2.18
CA THR A 129 8.06 -21.82 3.08
C THR A 129 6.89 -22.47 2.36
N LYS A 130 6.66 -22.20 1.07
CA LYS A 130 5.55 -22.80 0.28
C LYS A 130 6.01 -23.10 -1.14
N ARG A 131 5.55 -24.21 -1.73
CA ARG A 131 5.86 -24.60 -3.12
C ARG A 131 5.02 -23.85 -4.17
N SER A 132 3.99 -23.11 -3.75
CA SER A 132 3.12 -22.34 -4.63
C SER A 132 3.52 -20.86 -4.69
N VAL A 133 3.46 -20.30 -5.89
CA VAL A 133 3.63 -18.87 -6.18
C VAL A 133 2.28 -18.25 -6.54
N SER A 134 2.06 -16.97 -6.21
CA SER A 134 0.80 -16.27 -6.50
C SER A 134 0.58 -16.09 -8.01
N GLU A 135 -0.68 -16.11 -8.46
CA GLU A 135 -1.03 -15.94 -9.89
C GLU A 135 -0.45 -14.65 -10.50
N THR A 136 -0.42 -13.56 -9.73
CA THR A 136 0.18 -12.29 -10.14
C THR A 136 1.69 -12.43 -10.36
N LYS A 137 2.39 -13.16 -9.47
CA LYS A 137 3.83 -13.43 -9.64
C LYS A 137 4.10 -14.31 -10.86
N LYS A 138 3.20 -15.27 -11.15
CA LYS A 138 3.29 -16.08 -12.38
C LYS A 138 3.20 -15.22 -13.64
N LYS A 139 2.19 -14.34 -13.70
CA LYS A 139 2.03 -13.39 -14.82
C LYS A 139 3.24 -12.47 -14.94
N PHE A 140 3.79 -11.98 -13.83
CA PHE A 140 4.98 -11.12 -13.82
C PHE A 140 6.22 -11.82 -14.40
N VAL A 141 6.48 -13.07 -13.99
CA VAL A 141 7.61 -13.85 -14.53
C VAL A 141 7.42 -14.11 -16.03
N ALA A 142 6.20 -14.50 -16.46
CA ALA A 142 5.90 -14.70 -17.87
C ALA A 142 6.04 -13.41 -18.69
N SER A 143 5.55 -12.27 -18.20
CA SER A 143 5.70 -10.98 -18.88
C SER A 143 7.16 -10.55 -18.98
N ASN A 144 7.96 -10.78 -17.93
CA ASN A 144 9.40 -10.49 -17.95
C ASN A 144 10.17 -11.35 -18.97
N GLN A 145 9.64 -12.53 -19.30
CA GLN A 145 10.14 -13.38 -20.38
C GLN A 145 9.50 -13.08 -21.75
N ASN A 146 8.84 -11.94 -21.91
CA ASN A 146 8.10 -11.58 -23.13
C ASN A 146 7.09 -12.65 -23.57
N TRP A 147 6.48 -13.35 -22.61
CA TRP A 147 5.59 -14.47 -22.86
C TRP A 147 6.22 -15.58 -23.71
N LYS A 148 7.55 -15.78 -23.61
CA LYS A 148 8.27 -16.87 -24.26
C LYS A 148 8.77 -17.88 -23.24
N CYS A 149 8.77 -19.15 -23.64
CA CYS A 149 9.29 -20.25 -22.85
C CYS A 149 10.78 -20.04 -22.58
N GLY A 150 11.20 -20.18 -21.32
CA GLY A 150 12.59 -19.98 -20.93
C GLY A 150 13.57 -21.01 -21.52
N GLU A 151 13.08 -22.16 -22.00
CA GLU A 151 13.90 -23.21 -22.61
C GLU A 151 13.80 -23.18 -24.15
N CYS A 152 12.61 -23.43 -24.73
CA CYS A 152 12.45 -23.53 -26.18
C CYS A 152 12.23 -22.18 -26.90
N GLN A 153 12.07 -21.07 -26.18
CA GLN A 153 11.82 -19.72 -26.73
C GLN A 153 10.52 -19.55 -27.55
N GLU A 154 9.67 -20.58 -27.63
CA GLU A 154 8.34 -20.49 -28.22
C GLU A 154 7.39 -19.65 -27.36
N GLN A 155 6.34 -19.12 -27.99
CA GLN A 155 5.29 -18.37 -27.29
C GLN A 155 4.59 -19.26 -26.25
N LEU A 156 4.50 -18.78 -25.02
CA LEU A 156 3.77 -19.44 -23.93
C LEU A 156 2.27 -19.41 -24.22
N THR A 157 1.63 -20.58 -24.13
CA THR A 157 0.18 -20.71 -24.18
C THR A 157 -0.44 -20.32 -22.84
N ALA A 158 -1.77 -20.26 -22.76
CA ALA A 158 -2.48 -19.98 -21.50
C ALA A 158 -2.22 -21.02 -20.38
N TRP A 159 -1.72 -22.20 -20.73
CA TRP A 159 -1.45 -23.31 -19.80
C TRP A 159 0.04 -23.48 -19.48
N TYR A 160 0.80 -22.38 -19.51
CA TYR A 160 2.19 -22.39 -19.08
C TYR A 160 2.31 -22.66 -17.57
N GLU A 161 3.46 -23.18 -17.19
CA GLU A 161 3.77 -23.50 -15.80
C GLU A 161 4.99 -22.68 -15.35
N ILE A 162 4.96 -22.23 -14.09
CA ILE A 162 6.11 -21.55 -13.47
C ILE A 162 6.84 -22.57 -12.62
N ASP A 163 8.14 -22.70 -12.89
CA ASP A 163 9.01 -23.61 -12.18
C ASP A 163 10.21 -22.87 -11.58
N HIS A 164 10.90 -23.51 -10.63
CA HIS A 164 12.09 -22.97 -9.99
C HIS A 164 13.34 -23.36 -10.78
N LYS A 165 14.22 -22.40 -11.10
CA LYS A 165 15.53 -22.69 -11.72
C LYS A 165 16.35 -23.62 -10.84
N ILE A 166 16.41 -23.32 -9.54
CA ILE A 166 16.94 -24.18 -8.49
C ILE A 166 15.76 -24.65 -7.64
N ARG A 167 15.52 -25.95 -7.56
CA ARG A 167 14.42 -26.53 -6.75
C ARG A 167 14.51 -26.08 -5.28
N LEU A 168 13.37 -25.93 -4.63
CA LEU A 168 13.30 -25.58 -3.20
C LEU A 168 14.06 -26.58 -2.31
N GLN A 169 14.05 -27.88 -2.66
CA GLN A 169 14.77 -28.92 -1.93
C GLN A 169 16.31 -28.76 -2.01
N ASN A 170 16.81 -28.12 -3.07
CA ASN A 170 18.23 -27.85 -3.30
C ASN A 170 18.63 -26.43 -2.85
N GLY A 171 17.87 -25.83 -1.93
CA GLY A 171 18.14 -24.47 -1.42
C GLY A 171 17.57 -23.33 -2.29
N GLY A 172 16.70 -23.64 -3.26
CA GLY A 172 16.01 -22.63 -4.05
C GLY A 172 15.04 -21.75 -3.25
N SER A 173 14.70 -20.59 -3.81
CA SER A 173 13.73 -19.65 -3.22
C SER A 173 12.54 -19.39 -4.14
N ASN A 174 11.49 -18.76 -3.62
CA ASN A 174 10.34 -18.28 -4.40
C ASN A 174 10.55 -16.87 -4.96
N HIS A 175 11.80 -16.38 -4.96
CA HIS A 175 12.14 -15.08 -5.52
C HIS A 175 12.01 -15.10 -7.05
N VAL A 176 11.64 -13.97 -7.66
CA VAL A 176 11.42 -13.87 -9.12
C VAL A 176 12.64 -14.33 -9.93
N ASP A 177 13.86 -14.09 -9.42
CA ASP A 177 15.10 -14.46 -10.10
C ASP A 177 15.29 -15.98 -10.21
N ASN A 178 14.73 -16.73 -9.27
CA ASN A 178 14.76 -18.19 -9.24
C ASN A 178 13.53 -18.81 -9.92
N LEU A 179 12.64 -18.03 -10.52
CA LEU A 179 11.47 -18.53 -11.24
C LEU A 179 11.70 -18.44 -12.74
N ILE A 180 11.14 -19.40 -13.48
CA ILE A 180 11.17 -19.46 -14.93
C ILE A 180 9.82 -19.95 -15.46
N ALA A 181 9.28 -19.30 -16.48
CA ALA A 181 8.07 -19.74 -17.16
C ALA A 181 8.43 -20.72 -18.29
N LEU A 182 7.80 -21.89 -18.27
CA LEU A 182 8.03 -22.98 -19.21
C LEU A 182 6.71 -23.43 -19.86
N CYS A 183 6.80 -23.90 -21.10
CA CYS A 183 5.71 -24.64 -21.72
C CYS A 183 5.63 -26.05 -21.09
N ARG A 184 4.47 -26.71 -21.22
CA ARG A 184 4.24 -28.02 -20.59
C ARG A 184 5.24 -29.09 -21.04
N ASN A 185 5.69 -29.03 -22.29
CA ASN A 185 6.68 -29.97 -22.83
C ASN A 185 8.05 -29.79 -22.16
N CYS A 186 8.56 -28.56 -22.10
CA CYS A 186 9.83 -28.25 -21.44
C CYS A 186 9.79 -28.54 -19.94
N HIS A 187 8.69 -28.17 -19.28
CA HIS A 187 8.51 -28.47 -17.85
C HIS A 187 8.47 -29.98 -17.57
N GLY A 188 7.74 -30.75 -18.38
CA GLY A 188 7.68 -32.21 -18.28
C GLY A 188 9.05 -32.85 -18.51
N LYS A 189 9.78 -32.41 -19.54
CA LYS A 189 11.15 -32.86 -19.83
C LYS A 189 12.09 -32.61 -18.65
N LYS A 190 12.10 -31.41 -18.10
CA LYS A 190 12.91 -31.07 -16.92
C LYS A 190 12.55 -31.94 -15.71
N THR A 191 11.25 -32.09 -15.42
CA THR A 191 10.78 -32.92 -14.32
C THR A 191 11.21 -34.38 -14.47
N ALA A 192 11.16 -34.92 -15.68
CA ALA A 192 11.62 -36.28 -15.96
C ALA A 192 13.13 -36.43 -15.71
N ILE A 193 13.95 -35.51 -16.24
CA ILE A 193 15.41 -35.52 -16.06
C ILE A 193 15.82 -35.40 -14.59
N GLU A 194 15.13 -34.58 -13.81
CA GLU A 194 15.45 -34.36 -12.39
C GLU A 194 15.00 -35.52 -11.47
N ASN A 195 14.18 -36.44 -11.96
CA ASN A 195 13.68 -37.59 -11.21
C ASN A 195 14.25 -38.93 -11.73
N LEU A 196 15.13 -38.90 -12.73
CA LEU A 196 15.94 -40.01 -13.22
C LEU A 196 17.17 -40.21 -12.33
#